data_AF-A0A948D1X6-F1
#
_entry.id   AF-A0A948D1X6-F1
#
_cell.length_a   1.000
_cell.length_b   1.000
_cell.length_c   1.000
_cell.angle_alpha   90.00
_cell.angle_beta   90.00
_cell.angle_gamma   90.00
#
_symmetry.space_group_name_H-M   'P 1'
#
loop_
_entity.id
_entity.type
_entity.pdbx_description
1 polymer ?
#
loop_
_entity_poly.entity_id
_entity_poly.type
_entity_poly.pdbx_seq_one_letter_code
_entity_poly.pdbx_strand_id
1 'polypeptide(L)'
;INVENSVTIVEDLVAAVIGVIEKRGTGVFHAVNPGAMRHRDLIALYEELVDPTHTNEWIEEKDLLAQCLVAKTRSNNIMQNRRLPEIGIHMRPIGVALRDCMEKYAREVNKVESP
;
A
#
# COMPACT_ATOMS: atom_id res chain seq x y z
N ILE A 1 9.83 -9.60 -8.08
CA ILE A 1 10.27 -8.77 -6.94
C ILE A 1 9.41 -9.18 -5.75
N ASN A 2 10.03 -9.56 -4.63
CA ASN A 2 9.30 -10.01 -3.45
C ASN A 2 9.88 -9.37 -2.18
N VAL A 3 9.91 -8.04 -2.18
CA VAL A 3 10.49 -7.26 -1.08
C VAL A 3 9.38 -6.55 -0.31
N GLU A 4 9.55 -6.51 1.00
CA GLU A 4 8.68 -5.80 1.93
C GLU A 4 8.81 -4.28 1.77
N ASN A 5 7.67 -3.60 1.72
CA ASN A 5 7.60 -2.15 1.67
C ASN A 5 6.54 -1.61 2.62
N SER A 6 6.80 -0.41 3.15
CA SER A 6 5.74 0.41 3.74
C SER A 6 4.79 0.87 2.65
N VAL A 7 3.49 0.79 2.93
CA VAL A 7 2.41 1.18 2.01
C VAL A 7 1.52 2.21 2.70
N THR A 8 0.99 3.13 1.91
CA THR A 8 0.07 4.16 2.35
C THR A 8 -1.25 3.99 1.62
N ILE A 9 -2.32 3.73 2.37
CA ILE A 9 -3.69 3.75 1.86
C ILE A 9 -4.18 5.20 1.85
N VAL A 10 -4.69 5.65 0.70
CA VAL A 10 -5.02 7.07 0.46
C VAL A 10 -6.08 7.58 1.43
N GLU A 11 -7.13 6.80 1.72
CA GLU A 11 -8.15 7.19 2.69
C GLU A 11 -7.56 7.47 4.08
N ASP A 12 -6.64 6.60 4.54
CA ASP A 12 -5.98 6.75 5.84
C ASP A 12 -5.02 7.93 5.85
N LEU A 13 -4.34 8.18 4.72
CA LEU A 13 -3.49 9.35 4.55
C LEU A 13 -4.30 10.64 4.70
N VAL A 14 -5.44 10.73 4.03
CA VAL A 14 -6.31 11.91 4.10
C VAL A 14 -6.77 12.15 5.54
N ALA A 15 -7.22 11.10 6.23
CA ALA A 15 -7.60 11.20 7.64
C ALA A 15 -6.43 11.64 8.54
N ALA A 16 -5.23 11.09 8.32
CA ALA A 16 -4.04 11.48 9.06
C ALA A 16 -3.65 12.95 8.81
N VAL A 17 -3.71 13.42 7.56
CA VAL A 17 -3.40 14.81 7.19
C VAL A 17 -4.39 15.77 7.84
N ILE A 18 -5.69 15.46 7.81
CA ILE A 18 -6.71 16.27 8.50
C ILE A 18 -6.39 16.38 9.99
N GLY A 19 -6.09 15.25 10.65
CA GLY A 19 -5.74 15.26 12.07
C GLY A 19 -4.47 16.09 12.38
N VAL A 20 -3.47 16.07 11.50
CA VAL A 20 -2.25 16.89 11.66
C VAL A 20 -2.59 18.38 11.57
N ILE A 21 -3.45 18.76 10.62
CA ILE A 21 -3.91 20.14 10.44
C ILE A 21 -4.67 20.62 11.68
N GLU A 22 -5.63 19.84 12.16
CA GLU A 22 -6.45 20.17 13.35
C GLU A 22 -5.60 20.37 14.60
N LYS A 23 -4.57 19.52 14.77
CA LYS A 23 -3.64 19.60 15.91
C LYS A 23 -2.52 20.62 15.71
N ARG A 24 -2.52 21.35 14.58
CA ARG A 24 -1.47 22.30 14.20
C ARG A 24 -0.08 21.67 14.27
N GLY A 25 0.02 20.38 13.92
CA GLY A 25 1.27 19.63 13.97
C GLY A 25 2.28 20.16 12.95
N THR A 26 3.52 20.38 13.38
CA THR A 26 4.60 20.90 12.52
C THR A 26 5.76 19.92 12.37
N GLY A 27 6.52 20.08 11.30
CA GLY A 27 7.66 19.21 10.94
C GLY A 27 7.29 18.03 10.04
N VAL A 28 8.19 17.04 9.97
CA VAL A 28 8.06 15.89 9.05
C VAL A 28 7.30 14.73 9.70
N PHE A 29 6.24 14.23 9.06
CA PHE A 29 5.50 13.05 9.51
C PHE A 29 5.59 11.93 8.46
N HIS A 30 5.84 10.70 8.90
CA HIS A 30 5.75 9.52 8.05
C HIS A 30 4.32 8.99 8.05
N ALA A 31 3.57 9.26 6.99
CA ALA A 31 2.19 8.80 6.84
C ALA A 31 2.13 7.47 6.08
N VAL A 32 2.62 6.40 6.72
CA VAL A 32 2.51 5.03 6.24
C VAL A 32 1.68 4.19 7.21
N ASN A 33 0.93 3.24 6.67
CA ASN A 33 0.17 2.29 7.47
C ASN A 33 1.13 1.39 8.27
N PRO A 34 0.88 1.13 9.57
CA PRO A 34 1.72 0.24 10.36
C PRO A 34 1.82 -1.16 9.75
N GLY A 35 3.05 -1.67 9.67
CA GLY A 35 3.40 -2.95 9.06
C GLY A 35 4.14 -2.77 7.73
N ALA A 36 4.40 -3.89 7.07
CA ALA A 36 4.97 -3.94 5.74
C ALA A 36 4.23 -5.00 4.93
N MET A 37 4.34 -4.91 3.61
CA MET A 37 3.67 -5.82 2.69
C MET A 37 4.57 -6.12 1.50
N ARG A 38 4.44 -7.32 0.94
CA ARG A 38 5.12 -7.72 -0.29
C ARG A 38 4.16 -7.60 -1.47
N HIS A 39 4.74 -7.47 -2.66
CA HIS A 39 3.99 -7.45 -3.92
C HIS A 39 3.18 -8.73 -4.13
N ARG A 40 3.68 -9.87 -3.62
CA ARG A 40 2.96 -11.16 -3.67
C ARG A 40 1.66 -11.13 -2.87
N ASP A 41 1.66 -10.48 -1.70
CA ASP A 41 0.48 -10.42 -0.84
C ASP A 41 -0.64 -9.60 -1.51
N LEU A 42 -0.26 -8.54 -2.24
CA LEU A 42 -1.20 -7.72 -3.02
C LEU A 42 -1.82 -8.51 -4.18
N ILE A 43 -1.01 -9.25 -4.94
CA ILE A 43 -1.51 -10.08 -6.04
C ILE A 43 -2.41 -11.21 -5.52
N ALA A 44 -2.04 -11.85 -4.41
CA ALA A 44 -2.90 -12.87 -3.78
C ALA A 44 -4.26 -12.30 -3.37
N LEU A 45 -4.31 -11.07 -2.84
CA LEU A 45 -5.58 -10.39 -2.53
C LEU A 45 -6.39 -10.06 -3.79
N TYR A 46 -5.73 -9.70 -4.89
CA TYR A 46 -6.39 -9.44 -6.16
C TYR A 46 -6.99 -10.73 -6.75
N GLU A 47 -6.23 -11.83 -6.74
CA GLU A 47 -6.71 -13.16 -7.17
C GLU A 47 -7.89 -13.64 -6.31
N GLU A 48 -7.83 -13.42 -4.99
CA GLU A 48 -8.89 -13.81 -4.06
C GLU A 48 -10.18 -13.01 -4.26
N LEU A 49 -10.08 -11.69 -4.44
CA LEU A 49 -11.22 -10.77 -4.31
C LEU A 49 -11.74 -10.22 -5.63
N VAL A 50 -10.90 -10.16 -6.68
CA VAL A 50 -11.21 -9.50 -7.95
C VAL A 50 -11.30 -10.51 -9.08
N ASP A 51 -10.22 -11.25 -9.34
CA ASP A 51 -10.12 -12.14 -10.50
C ASP A 51 -9.31 -13.40 -10.18
N PRO A 52 -10.00 -14.53 -9.87
CA PRO A 52 -9.35 -15.81 -9.59
C PRO A 52 -8.60 -16.42 -10.78
N THR A 53 -8.79 -15.88 -11.99
CA THR A 53 -8.14 -16.35 -13.23
C THR A 53 -6.90 -15.54 -13.59
N HIS A 54 -6.56 -14.53 -12.78
CA HIS A 54 -5.39 -13.70 -13.00
C HIS A 54 -4.10 -14.53 -13.00
N THR A 55 -3.21 -14.22 -13.93
CA THR A 55 -1.87 -14.83 -14.00
C THR A 55 -0.83 -13.75 -14.18
N ASN A 56 0.28 -13.86 -13.48
CA ASN A 56 1.41 -12.94 -13.61
C ASN A 56 2.77 -13.65 -13.64
N GLU A 57 3.75 -13.04 -14.31
CA GLU A 57 5.13 -13.51 -14.31
C GLU A 57 5.96 -12.78 -13.25
N TRP A 58 6.76 -13.53 -12.49
CA TRP A 58 7.61 -12.97 -11.44
C TRP A 58 9.00 -12.67 -11.97
N ILE A 59 9.32 -11.40 -12.14
CA ILE A 59 10.66 -10.94 -12.55
C ILE A 59 11.52 -10.68 -11.31
N GLU A 60 12.77 -11.14 -11.26
CA GLU A 60 13.66 -10.81 -10.14
C GLU A 60 14.24 -9.40 -10.27
N GLU A 61 14.64 -8.80 -9.15
CA GLU A 61 15.19 -7.44 -9.13
C GLU A 61 16.48 -7.33 -9.95
N LYS A 62 17.31 -8.39 -9.96
CA LYS A 62 18.53 -8.47 -10.76
C LYS A 62 18.24 -8.44 -12.27
N ASP A 63 17.12 -9.03 -12.67
CA ASP A 63 16.72 -9.15 -14.08
C ASP A 63 16.19 -7.83 -14.61
N LEU A 64 15.57 -7.00 -13.76
CA LEU A 64 15.12 -5.66 -14.11
C LEU A 64 16.26 -4.73 -14.54
N LEU A 65 17.39 -4.79 -13.83
CA LEU A 65 18.60 -4.05 -14.19
C LEU A 65 19.25 -4.63 -15.45
N ALA A 66 19.36 -5.96 -15.52
CA ALA A 66 19.99 -6.65 -16.65
C ALA A 66 19.22 -6.47 -17.97
N GLN A 67 17.90 -6.33 -17.90
CA GLN A 67 17.03 -6.10 -19.06
C GLN A 67 16.83 -4.60 -19.39
N CYS A 68 17.55 -3.69 -18.71
CA CYS A 68 17.40 -2.23 -18.88
C CYS A 68 15.96 -1.71 -18.69
N LEU A 69 15.10 -2.46 -17.99
CA LEU A 69 13.70 -2.10 -17.77
C LEU A 69 13.55 -0.96 -16.74
N VAL A 70 14.59 -0.72 -15.94
CA VAL A 70 14.59 0.33 -14.92
C VAL A 70 15.97 0.99 -14.86
N ALA A 71 16.00 2.33 -14.87
CA ALA A 71 17.25 3.09 -14.83
C ALA A 71 17.97 3.05 -13.47
N LYS A 72 17.25 2.68 -12.39
CA LYS A 72 17.76 2.59 -11.02
C LYS A 72 17.00 1.53 -10.23
N THR A 73 17.66 0.91 -9.25
CA THR A 73 16.99 0.05 -8.25
C THR A 73 15.91 0.84 -7.51
N ARG A 74 14.77 0.20 -7.24
CA ARG A 74 13.67 0.82 -6.50
C ARG A 74 14.04 0.84 -5.01
N SER A 75 13.73 1.94 -4.31
CA SER A 75 13.93 2.00 -2.86
C SER A 75 12.93 1.07 -2.18
N ASN A 76 13.45 0.03 -1.52
CA ASN A 76 12.67 -0.75 -0.57
C ASN A 76 12.90 -0.15 0.81
N ASN A 77 11.84 0.41 1.42
CA ASN A 77 11.97 1.15 2.68
C ASN A 77 10.87 0.74 3.67
N ILE A 78 11.28 0.48 4.91
CA ILE A 78 10.40 0.25 6.05
C ILE A 78 10.43 1.53 6.89
N MET A 79 9.42 2.36 6.72
CA MET A 79 9.27 3.62 7.43
C MET A 79 8.52 3.40 8.75
N GLN A 80 9.05 3.94 9.84
CA GLN A 80 8.37 3.91 11.14
C GLN A 80 7.59 5.20 11.37
N ASN A 81 6.30 5.06 11.67
CA ASN A 81 5.40 6.14 12.01
C ASN A 81 5.36 6.36 13.54
N ARG A 82 6.34 7.10 14.08
CA ARG A 82 6.40 7.41 15.52
C ARG A 82 5.72 8.73 15.88
N ARG A 83 5.77 9.72 14.98
CA ARG A 83 5.29 11.08 15.26
C ARG A 83 3.77 11.24 15.15
N LEU A 84 3.07 10.50 14.29
CA LEU A 84 1.60 10.58 14.26
C LEU A 84 0.97 10.08 15.58
N PRO A 85 1.41 8.94 16.15
CA PRO A 85 0.95 8.50 17.47
C PRO A 85 1.23 9.49 18.61
N GLU A 86 2.36 10.19 18.60
CA GLU A 86 2.72 11.19 19.62
C GLU A 86 1.70 12.32 19.72
N ILE A 87 1.09 12.70 18.59
CA ILE A 87 0.02 13.68 18.54
C ILE A 87 -1.36 13.02 18.56
N GLY A 88 -1.48 11.72 18.82
CA GLY A 88 -2.75 10.98 18.93
C GLY A 88 -3.45 10.76 17.59
N ILE A 89 -2.70 10.53 16.51
CA ILE A 89 -3.22 10.15 15.19
C ILE A 89 -2.73 8.74 14.89
N HIS A 90 -3.65 7.85 14.52
CA HIS A 90 -3.35 6.45 14.24
C HIS A 90 -3.90 6.06 12.87
N MET A 91 -3.03 5.50 12.03
CA MET A 91 -3.44 4.87 10.76
C MET A 91 -3.73 3.40 11.00
N ARG A 92 -4.63 2.82 10.21
CA ARG A 92 -5.00 1.39 10.31
C ARG A 92 -3.79 0.50 9.94
N PRO A 93 -3.62 -0.69 10.54
CA PRO A 93 -2.60 -1.65 10.09
C PRO A 93 -2.77 -1.98 8.61
N ILE A 94 -1.65 -2.13 7.89
CA ILE A 94 -1.69 -2.25 6.42
C ILE A 94 -2.52 -3.44 5.93
N GLY A 95 -2.47 -4.59 6.60
CA GLY A 95 -3.24 -5.77 6.20
C GLY A 95 -4.77 -5.55 6.25
N VAL A 96 -5.24 -4.76 7.22
CA VAL A 96 -6.67 -4.41 7.35
C VAL A 96 -7.05 -3.36 6.32
N ALA A 97 -6.24 -2.30 6.20
CA ALA A 97 -6.52 -1.18 5.33
C ALA A 97 -6.45 -1.58 3.84
N LEU A 98 -5.50 -2.43 3.46
CA LEU A 98 -5.40 -2.91 2.08
C LEU A 98 -6.58 -3.81 1.73
N ARG A 99 -6.93 -4.78 2.60
CA ARG A 99 -8.06 -5.68 2.32
C ARG A 99 -9.36 -4.89 2.13
N ASP A 100 -9.67 -3.94 3.01
CA ASP A 100 -10.82 -3.03 2.87
C ASP A 100 -10.77 -2.26 1.53
N CYS A 101 -9.60 -1.73 1.16
CA CYS A 101 -9.40 -1.07 -0.14
C CYS A 101 -9.67 -2.00 -1.32
N MET A 102 -9.18 -3.25 -1.27
CA MET A 102 -9.35 -4.22 -2.34
C MET A 102 -10.80 -4.71 -2.44
N GLU A 103 -11.50 -4.91 -1.33
CA GLU A 103 -12.94 -5.26 -1.31
C GLU A 103 -13.80 -4.14 -1.92
N LYS A 104 -13.48 -2.87 -1.64
CA LYS A 104 -14.12 -1.72 -2.29
C LYS A 104 -13.85 -1.74 -3.79
N TYR A 105 -12.61 -1.96 -4.20
CA TYR A 105 -12.23 -2.06 -5.61
C TYR A 105 -12.97 -3.18 -6.34
N ALA A 106 -12.96 -4.41 -5.79
CA ALA A 106 -13.66 -5.57 -6.33
C ALA A 106 -15.16 -5.30 -6.54
N ARG A 107 -15.79 -4.64 -5.55
CA ARG A 107 -17.21 -4.27 -5.63
C ARG A 107 -17.48 -3.33 -6.80
N GLU A 108 -16.62 -2.34 -7.05
CA GLU A 108 -16.81 -1.42 -8.17
C GLU A 108 -16.55 -2.10 -9.52
N VAL A 109 -15.57 -3.00 -9.61
CA VAL A 109 -15.33 -3.81 -10.83
C VAL A 109 -16.56 -4.67 -11.16
N ASN A 110 -17.08 -5.42 -10.17
CA ASN A 110 -18.22 -6.31 -10.36
C ASN A 110 -19.53 -5.57 -10.73
N LYS A 111 -19.69 -4.31 -10.30
CA LYS A 111 -20.81 -3.46 -10.72
C LYS A 111 -20.72 -3.08 -12.19
N VAL A 112 -19.51 -2.87 -12.72
CA VAL A 112 -19.29 -2.52 -14.12
C VAL A 112 -19.52 -3.73 -15.03
N GLU A 113 -19.28 -4.94 -14.53
CA GLU A 113 -19.49 -6.20 -15.27
C GLU A 113 -20.93 -6.74 -15.18
N SER A 114 -21.77 -6.18 -14.30
CA SER A 114 -23.19 -6.52 -14.21
C SER A 114 -24.00 -5.67 -15.22
N PRO A 115 -24.75 -6.29 -16.15
CA PRO A 115 -25.45 -5.60 -17.25
C PRO A 115 -26.60 -4.69 -16.79
#